data_AF-W1XJL3-F1
#
_entry.id   AF-W1XJL3-F1
#
_cell.length_a   1.000
_cell.length_b   1.000
_cell.length_c   1.000
_cell.angle_alpha   90.00
_cell.angle_beta   90.00
_cell.angle_gamma   90.00
#
_symmetry.space_group_name_H-M   'P 1'
#
loop_
_entity.id
_entity.type
_entity.pdbx_description
1 polymer ?
#
loop_
_entity_poly.entity_id
_entity_poly.type
_entity_poly.pdbx_seq_one_letter_code
_entity_poly.pdbx_strand_id
1 'polypeptide(L)'
;YGRGYRFTVPIVIVTDNEPVKSTTTLAVFPFRTEGSINVLKLHYELVQGLSKYAFCGLDILPASVTNEASDFSTIHQFINKTGPEYYI
;
A
#
# COMPACT_ATOMS: atom_id res chain seq x y z
N TYR A 1 -26.01 -47.73 13.76
CA TYR A 1 -26.02 -46.25 13.70
C TYR A 1 -24.86 -45.68 14.53
N GLY A 2 -23.64 -45.66 13.96
CA GLY A 2 -22.47 -45.09 14.62
C GLY A 2 -22.23 -43.67 14.13
N ARG A 3 -22.40 -42.67 14.99
CA ARG A 3 -22.11 -41.27 14.65
C ARG A 3 -20.59 -41.08 14.58
N GLY A 4 -20.07 -40.86 13.38
CA GLY A 4 -18.66 -40.54 13.17
C GLY A 4 -18.35 -39.15 13.74
N TYR A 5 -17.37 -39.08 14.63
CA TYR A 5 -16.78 -37.81 15.05
C TYR A 5 -15.91 -37.27 13.91
N ARG A 6 -16.20 -36.05 13.44
CA ARG A 6 -15.32 -35.29 12.54
C ARG A 6 -14.65 -34.20 13.36
N PHE A 7 -13.33 -34.31 13.53
CA PHE A 7 -12.53 -33.23 14.08
C PHE A 7 -12.20 -32.26 12.93
N THR A 8 -12.80 -31.08 12.96
CA THR A 8 -12.47 -29.98 12.05
C THR A 8 -11.38 -29.13 12.72
N VAL A 9 -10.13 -29.56 12.60
CA VAL A 9 -9.00 -28.74 13.06
C VAL A 9 -8.67 -27.76 11.91
N PRO A 10 -8.56 -26.44 12.17
CA PRO A 10 -8.15 -25.50 11.14
C PRO A 10 -6.68 -25.78 10.77
N ILE A 11 -6.45 -26.11 9.50
CA ILE A 11 -5.10 -26.21 8.94
C ILE A 11 -4.62 -24.77 8.72
N VAL A 12 -3.75 -24.29 9.60
CA VAL A 12 -3.02 -23.04 9.37
C VAL A 12 -1.86 -23.37 8.43
N ILE A 13 -1.97 -22.94 7.17
CA ILE A 13 -0.86 -22.98 6.23
C ILE A 13 0.08 -21.85 6.65
N VAL A 14 1.16 -22.20 7.35
CA VAL A 14 2.28 -21.28 7.55
C VAL A 14 3.10 -21.35 6.28
N THR A 15 2.81 -20.44 5.34
CA THR A 15 3.66 -20.24 4.16
C THR A 15 5.06 -19.90 4.67
N ASP A 16 6.07 -20.65 4.24
CA ASP A 16 7.48 -20.38 4.52
C ASP A 16 7.76 -18.89 4.33
N ASN A 17 8.32 -18.25 5.36
CA ASN A 17 8.89 -16.91 5.25
C ASN A 17 10.11 -17.03 4.34
N GLU A 18 9.90 -16.97 3.02
CA GLU A 18 10.95 -16.57 2.09
C GLU A 18 11.57 -15.27 2.62
N PRO A 19 12.90 -15.08 2.50
CA PRO A 19 13.54 -13.87 2.99
C PRO A 19 12.84 -12.68 2.33
N VAL A 20 12.09 -11.94 3.15
CA VAL A 20 11.34 -10.77 2.75
C VAL A 20 12.32 -9.88 2.01
N LYS A 21 12.24 -9.86 0.67
CA LYS A 21 12.87 -8.80 -0.13
C LYS A 21 12.43 -7.52 0.57
N SER A 22 13.37 -6.70 1.02
CA SER A 22 13.08 -5.48 1.77
C SER A 22 12.13 -4.62 0.94
N THR A 23 10.82 -4.80 1.15
CA THR A 23 9.79 -4.16 0.34
C THR A 23 9.68 -2.75 0.84
N THR A 24 10.44 -1.85 0.22
CA THR A 24 10.44 -0.45 0.57
C THR A 24 9.07 0.12 0.26
N THR A 25 8.33 0.53 1.28
CA THR A 25 6.97 1.04 1.10
C THR A 25 6.99 2.56 0.86
N LEU A 26 6.44 3.01 -0.26
CA LEU A 26 6.38 4.42 -0.66
C LEU A 26 4.93 4.91 -0.74
N ALA A 27 4.62 5.99 -0.01
CA ALA A 27 3.38 6.74 -0.15
C ALA A 27 3.59 7.94 -1.09
N VAL A 28 2.75 8.06 -2.12
CA VAL A 28 2.74 9.24 -2.99
C VAL A 28 1.48 10.03 -2.67
N PHE A 29 1.62 11.31 -2.31
CA PHE A 29 0.50 12.19 -2.02
C PHE A 29 0.21 13.16 -3.18
N PRO A 30 -1.02 13.68 -3.28
CA PRO A 30 -1.37 14.65 -4.33
C PRO A 30 -0.53 15.93 -4.23
N PHE A 31 0.06 16.34 -5.35
CA PHE A 31 0.90 17.52 -5.42
C PHE A 31 0.10 18.82 -5.28
N ARG A 32 0.64 19.79 -4.53
CA ARG A 32 0.10 21.15 -4.52
C ARG A 32 0.82 21.96 -5.59
N THR A 33 0.17 22.15 -6.75
CA THR A 33 0.72 22.96 -7.84
C THR A 33 -0.10 24.23 -8.01
N GLU A 34 0.55 25.39 -8.04
CA GLU A 34 -0.12 26.65 -8.41
C GLU A 34 -0.18 26.73 -9.94
N GLY A 35 -1.25 26.19 -10.54
CA GLY A 35 -1.43 26.20 -12.00
C GLY A 35 -2.62 25.35 -12.48
N SER A 36 -2.90 25.41 -13.80
CA SER A 36 -3.95 24.64 -14.47
C SER A 36 -3.53 23.21 -14.81
N ILE A 37 -2.72 22.57 -13.96
CA ILE A 37 -2.26 21.19 -14.17
C ILE A 37 -3.24 20.26 -13.47
N ASN A 38 -3.61 19.17 -14.14
CA ASN A 38 -4.50 18.17 -13.56
C ASN A 38 -3.73 17.30 -12.55
N VAL A 39 -3.65 17.79 -11.31
CA VAL A 39 -2.93 17.16 -10.18
C VAL A 39 -3.34 15.71 -9.98
N LEU A 40 -4.63 15.40 -10.09
CA LEU A 40 -5.13 14.03 -9.92
C LEU A 40 -4.55 13.11 -11.00
N LYS A 41 -4.57 13.55 -12.26
CA LYS A 41 -4.00 12.76 -13.36
C LYS A 41 -2.51 12.51 -13.15
N LEU A 42 -1.76 13.53 -12.73
CA LEU A 42 -0.33 13.43 -12.45
C LEU A 42 -0.05 12.44 -11.31
N HIS A 43 -0.83 12.53 -10.23
CA HIS A 43 -0.75 11.59 -9.10
C HIS A 43 -0.96 10.14 -9.54
N TYR A 44 -2.03 9.87 -10.31
CA TYR A 44 -2.29 8.53 -10.84
C TYR A 44 -1.18 8.03 -11.77
N GLU A 45 -0.68 8.87 -12.67
CA GLU A 45 0.41 8.49 -13.58
C GLU A 45 1.72 8.22 -12.84
N LEU A 46 2.02 8.96 -11.76
CA LEU A 46 3.18 8.71 -10.91
C LEU A 46 3.06 7.40 -10.14
N VAL A 47 1.93 7.16 -9.46
CA VAL A 47 1.69 5.89 -8.76
C VAL A 47 1.83 4.73 -9.74
N GLN A 48 1.16 4.80 -10.89
CA GLN A 48 1.24 3.75 -11.92
C GLN A 48 2.65 3.58 -12.50
N GLY A 49 3.38 4.68 -12.71
CA GLY A 49 4.75 4.67 -13.22
C GLY A 49 5.71 4.03 -12.23
N LEU A 50 5.58 4.38 -10.95
CA LEU A 50 6.39 3.83 -9.87
C LEU A 50 6.04 2.37 -9.59
N SER A 51 4.76 1.97 -9.70
CA SER A 51 4.32 0.59 -9.46
C SER A 51 4.98 -0.40 -10.42
N LYS A 52 5.48 0.06 -11.58
CA LYS A 52 6.28 -0.77 -12.48
C LYS A 52 7.58 -1.25 -11.85
N TYR A 53 8.10 -0.57 -10.82
CA TYR A 53 9.30 -0.96 -10.09
C TYR A 53 9.01 -1.89 -8.90
N ALA A 54 7.80 -2.45 -8.80
CA ALA A 54 7.48 -3.46 -7.79
C ALA A 54 8.43 -4.67 -7.82
N PHE A 55 8.96 -5.03 -8.99
CA PHE A 55 9.96 -6.11 -9.12
C PHE A 55 11.30 -5.80 -8.41
N CYS A 56 11.62 -4.51 -8.22
CA CYS A 56 12.79 -4.04 -7.46
C CYS A 56 12.56 -4.08 -5.94
N GLY A 57 11.36 -4.46 -5.48
CA GLY A 57 10.99 -4.38 -4.06
C GLY A 57 10.45 -3.02 -3.64
N LEU A 58 9.99 -2.18 -4.57
CA LEU A 58 9.29 -0.93 -4.23
C LEU A 58 7.78 -1.18 -4.19
N ASP A 59 7.19 -1.17 -3.01
CA ASP A 59 5.73 -1.27 -2.86
C ASP A 59 5.13 0.13 -2.73
N ILE A 60 4.12 0.44 -3.54
CA ILE A 60 3.55 1.79 -3.61
C ILE A 60 2.09 1.72 -3.21
N LEU A 61 1.72 2.61 -2.29
CA LEU A 61 0.35 2.68 -1.82
C LEU A 61 -0.58 3.15 -2.95
N PRO A 62 -1.74 2.49 -3.11
CA PRO A 62 -2.66 2.81 -4.18
C PRO A 62 -3.18 4.25 -4.05
N ALA A 63 -3.25 4.93 -5.20
CA ALA A 63 -3.67 6.32 -5.29
C ALA A 63 -5.03 6.59 -4.63
N SER A 64 -5.94 5.61 -4.64
CA SER A 64 -7.25 5.72 -3.98
C SER A 64 -7.16 5.99 -2.48
N VAL A 65 -6.09 5.53 -1.83
CA VAL A 65 -5.94 5.62 -0.37
C VAL A 65 -5.10 6.85 0.01
N THR A 66 -4.17 7.26 -0.85
CA THR A 66 -3.38 8.48 -0.61
C THR A 66 -4.06 9.76 -1.09
N ASN A 67 -5.02 9.68 -2.01
CA ASN A 67 -5.77 10.84 -2.51
C ASN A 67 -6.68 11.47 -1.45
N GLU A 68 -7.12 10.70 -0.45
CA GLU A 68 -7.92 11.23 0.67
C GLU A 68 -7.08 12.10 1.63
N ALA A 69 -5.76 11.94 1.60
CA ALA A 69 -4.83 12.66 2.45
C ALA A 69 -4.20 13.84 1.70
N SER A 70 -4.99 14.89 1.48
CA SER A 70 -4.53 16.15 0.87
C SER A 70 -3.98 17.16 1.90
N ASP A 71 -4.43 17.08 3.16
CA ASP A 71 -4.05 17.97 4.25
C ASP A 71 -2.92 17.40 5.11
N PHE A 72 -2.08 18.29 5.64
CA PHE A 72 -0.92 17.90 6.45
C PHE A 72 -1.29 17.06 7.68
N SER A 73 -2.40 17.38 8.35
CA SER A 73 -2.91 16.59 9.48
C SER A 73 -3.33 15.19 9.05
N THR A 74 -3.99 15.07 7.90
CA THR A 74 -4.49 13.81 7.36
C THR A 74 -3.34 12.95 6.85
N ILE A 75 -2.33 13.57 6.21
CA ILE A 75 -1.07 12.92 5.80
C ILE A 75 -0.35 12.35 7.03
N HIS A 76 -0.21 13.14 8.10
CA HIS A 76 0.45 12.67 9.32
C HIS A 76 -0.32 11.53 10.01
N GLN A 77 -1.65 11.63 10.06
CA GLN A 77 -2.49 10.54 10.58
C GLN A 77 -2.41 9.29 9.70
N PHE A 78 -2.33 9.47 8.38
CA PHE A 78 -2.16 8.39 7.42
C PHE A 78 -0.82 7.68 7.65
N ILE A 79 0.29 8.42 7.68
CA ILE A 79 1.64 7.89 7.91
C ILE A 79 1.69 7.11 9.23
N ASN A 80 1.11 7.64 10.30
CA ASN A 80 1.05 6.93 11.58
C ASN A 80 0.22 5.64 11.53
N LYS A 81 -0.77 5.56 10.63
CA LYS A 81 -1.65 4.39 10.50
C LYS A 81 -1.07 3.33 9.56
N THR A 82 -0.47 3.74 8.45
CA THR A 82 0.04 2.83 7.40
C THR A 82 1.52 2.52 7.53
N GLY A 83 2.29 3.36 8.24
CA GLY A 83 3.73 3.17 8.48
C GLY A 83 4.59 3.02 7.21
N PRO A 84 4.42 3.87 6.17
CA PRO A 84 5.27 3.80 4.99
C PRO A 84 6.72 4.20 5.36
N GLU A 85 7.70 3.57 4.72
CA GLU A 85 9.11 3.89 4.95
C GLU A 85 9.49 5.23 4.31
N TYR A 86 8.86 5.58 3.19
CA TYR A 86 9.10 6.83 2.49
C TYR A 86 7.77 7.46 2.05
N TYR A 87 7.75 8.79 1.98
CA TYR A 87 6.63 9.54 1.42
C TYR A 87 7.10 10.72 0.56
N ILE A 88 6.31 11.05 -0.46
CA ILE A 88 6.51 12.22 -1.34
C ILE A 88 5.20 12.96 -1.59
#